data_AF-A0A9P4UXZ0-F1
#
_entry.id   AF-A0A9P4UXZ0-F1
#
_cell.length_a   1.000
_cell.length_b   1.000
_cell.length_c   1.000
_cell.angle_alpha   90.00
_cell.angle_beta   90.00
_cell.angle_gamma   90.00
#
_symmetry.space_group_name_H-M   'P 1'
#
loop_
_entity.id
_entity.type
_entity.pdbx_description
1 polymer ?
#
loop_
_entity_poly.entity_id
_entity_poly.type
_entity_poly.pdbx_seq_one_letter_code
_entity_poly.pdbx_strand_id
1 'polypeptide(L)' 'MRLSLGLGQECTRELVETDDCAAVIDANACYNKFRWNAQTLTCIDGTDTKDKQRKVCKCCSCVGTVMCDWAKKQKFC' A
#
# COMPACT_ATOMS: atom_id res chain seq x y z
N MET A 1 23.54 7.59 -9.86
CA MET A 1 23.58 6.65 -8.72
C MET A 1 22.17 6.60 -8.14
N ARG A 2 21.37 5.55 -8.42
CA ARG A 2 20.07 5.35 -7.75
C ARG A 2 20.23 4.13 -6.85
N LEU A 3 20.10 4.37 -5.54
CA LEU A 3 20.31 3.38 -4.50
C LEU A 3 19.18 2.33 -4.56
N SER A 4 19.59 1.08 -4.72
CA SER A 4 18.76 -0.09 -4.45
C SER A 4 18.82 -0.40 -2.95
N LEU A 5 17.75 -0.16 -2.19
CA LEU A 5 17.58 -0.66 -0.81
C LEU A 5 16.10 -1.01 -0.50
N GLY A 6 15.75 -2.30 -0.60
CA GLY A 6 14.79 -2.99 0.28
C GLY A 6 13.29 -2.60 0.28
N LEU A 7 12.49 -3.43 -0.41
CA LEU A 7 11.08 -3.80 -0.10
C LEU A 7 10.05 -2.65 -0.01
N GLY A 8 9.81 -2.07 -1.19
CA GLY A 8 8.71 -1.19 -1.57
C GLY A 8 9.15 -0.55 -2.88
N GLN A 9 8.46 -0.80 -4.00
CA GLN A 9 8.85 -0.13 -5.25
C GLN A 9 8.80 1.38 -5.00
N GLU A 10 9.82 2.13 -5.41
CA GLU A 10 9.78 3.59 -5.37
C GLU A 10 8.56 4.03 -6.18
N CYS A 11 7.71 4.91 -5.63
CA CYS A 11 6.50 5.30 -6.34
C CYS A 11 6.88 6.13 -7.57
N THR A 12 6.72 5.55 -8.75
CA THR A 12 6.86 6.26 -10.01
C THR A 12 5.50 6.75 -10.51
N ARG A 13 5.52 7.69 -11.45
CA ARG A 13 4.28 8.16 -12.10
C ARG A 13 3.56 7.00 -12.80
N GLU A 14 4.30 6.13 -13.46
CA GLU A 14 3.74 4.96 -14.14
C GLU A 14 3.12 3.97 -13.14
N LEU A 15 3.71 3.84 -11.94
CA LEU A 15 3.21 2.94 -10.90
C LEU A 15 1.91 3.47 -10.26
N VAL A 16 1.87 4.77 -9.93
CA VAL A 16 0.68 5.39 -9.30
C VAL A 16 -0.55 5.39 -10.22
N GLU A 17 -0.33 5.39 -11.53
CA GLU A 17 -1.37 5.32 -12.56
C GLU A 17 -1.92 3.90 -12.80
N THR A 18 -1.37 2.87 -12.14
CA THR A 18 -1.89 1.49 -12.26
C THR A 18 -3.16 1.29 -11.43
N ASP A 19 -4.05 0.43 -11.92
CA ASP A 19 -5.28 0.02 -11.20
C ASP A 19 -4.98 -0.55 -9.80
N ASP A 20 -3.84 -1.23 -9.63
CA ASP A 20 -3.38 -1.73 -8.34
C ASP A 20 -3.16 -0.61 -7.33
N CYS A 21 -2.54 0.50 -7.75
CA CYS A 21 -2.28 1.62 -6.86
C CYS A 21 -3.51 2.52 -6.70
N ALA A 22 -4.35 2.66 -7.73
CA ALA A 22 -5.66 3.29 -7.61
C ALA A 22 -6.52 2.62 -6.52
N ALA A 23 -6.54 1.27 -6.48
CA ALA A 23 -7.23 0.47 -5.47
C ALA A 23 -6.70 0.65 -4.04
N VAL A 24 -5.49 1.20 -3.88
CA VAL A 24 -4.81 1.41 -2.59
C VAL A 24 -4.81 2.87 -2.17
N ILE A 25 -4.88 3.82 -3.11
CA ILE A 25 -4.87 5.26 -2.83
C ILE A 25 -6.11 5.67 -2.01
N ASP A 26 -7.26 5.03 -2.23
CA ASP A 26 -8.46 5.28 -1.42
C ASP A 26 -8.32 4.76 0.03
N ALA A 27 -7.30 3.93 0.32
CA ALA A 27 -6.98 3.52 1.69
C ALA A 27 -6.49 4.69 2.57
N ASN A 28 -6.09 5.83 2.00
CA ASN A 28 -5.85 7.06 2.78
C ASN A 28 -7.11 7.52 3.52
N ALA A 29 -8.31 7.30 2.95
CA ALA A 29 -9.57 7.55 3.66
C ALA A 29 -9.70 6.66 4.90
N CYS A 30 -9.17 5.43 4.84
CA CYS A 30 -9.16 4.52 5.98
C CYS A 30 -8.09 4.79 7.02
N TYR A 31 -6.99 5.42 6.65
CA TYR A 31 -6.11 6.02 7.67
C TYR A 31 -6.83 7.08 8.50
N ASN A 32 -7.61 7.96 7.86
CA ASN A 32 -8.34 9.01 8.58
C ASN A 32 -9.39 8.45 9.54
N LYS A 33 -10.01 7.32 9.20
CA LYS A 33 -11.04 6.68 10.01
C LYS A 33 -10.51 5.74 11.09
N PHE A 34 -9.44 4.99 10.80
CA PHE A 34 -9.02 3.86 11.63
C PHE A 34 -7.56 3.92 12.10
N ARG A 35 -6.77 4.89 11.62
CA ARG A 35 -5.35 5.06 11.97
C ARG A 35 -4.53 3.78 11.78
N TRP A 36 -4.70 3.11 10.63
CA TRP A 36 -4.04 1.85 10.26
C TRP A 36 -4.22 0.71 11.28
N ASN A 37 -5.36 0.02 11.23
CA ASN A 37 -5.64 -1.17 12.06
C ASN A 37 -5.98 -2.40 11.20
N ALA A 38 -6.46 -3.48 11.83
CA ALA A 38 -6.83 -4.71 11.12
C ALA A 38 -7.94 -4.53 10.06
N GLN A 39 -8.75 -3.46 10.16
CA GLN A 39 -9.82 -3.14 9.21
C GLN A 39 -9.29 -2.42 7.96
N THR A 40 -8.02 -2.02 7.91
CA THR A 40 -7.45 -1.32 6.75
C THR A 40 -7.65 -2.10 5.44
N LEU A 41 -7.53 -3.44 5.47
CA LEU A 41 -7.75 -4.28 4.30
C LEU A 41 -9.21 -4.29 3.80
N THR A 42 -10.19 -3.90 4.61
CA THR A 42 -11.57 -3.77 4.13
C THR A 42 -11.75 -2.59 3.19
N CYS A 43 -10.79 -1.66 3.18
CA CYS A 43 -10.83 -0.44 2.38
C CYS A 43 -10.01 -0.51 1.10
N ILE A 44 -9.36 -1.64 0.86
CA ILE A 44 -8.57 -1.87 -0.34
C ILE A 44 -9.38 -2.79 -1.24
N ASP A 45 -9.59 -2.36 -2.48
CA ASP A 45 -10.29 -3.16 -3.47
C ASP A 45 -9.43 -4.34 -3.91
N GLY A 46 -10.04 -5.52 -3.93
CA GLY A 46 -9.37 -6.75 -4.32
C GLY A 46 -10.21 -7.99 -4.11
N THR A 47 -9.85 -9.04 -4.83
CA THR A 47 -10.60 -10.29 -4.91
C THR A 47 -10.53 -11.09 -3.61
N ASP A 48 -9.38 -11.06 -2.94
CA ASP A 48 -9.15 -11.74 -1.66
C ASP A 48 -8.10 -11.01 -0.81
N THR A 49 -7.86 -11.50 0.40
CA THR A 49 -6.88 -10.92 1.33
C THR A 49 -5.46 -10.88 0.77
N LYS A 50 -5.02 -11.92 0.03
CA LYS A 50 -3.68 -11.98 -0.55
C LYS A 50 -3.53 -10.98 -1.69
N ASP A 51 -4.57 -10.80 -2.49
CA ASP A 51 -4.62 -9.80 -3.55
C ASP A 51 -4.44 -8.39 -2.97
N LYS A 52 -5.18 -8.08 -1.91
CA LYS A 52 -5.11 -6.78 -1.21
C LYS A 52 -3.74 -6.55 -0.59
N GLN A 53 -3.17 -7.54 0.09
CA GLN A 53 -1.82 -7.46 0.66
C GLN A 53 -0.76 -7.21 -0.41
N ARG A 54 -0.84 -7.91 -1.55
CA ARG A 54 0.06 -7.71 -2.70
C ARG A 54 0.01 -6.27 -3.20
N LYS A 55 -1.19 -5.72 -3.41
CA LYS A 55 -1.40 -4.34 -3.86
C LYS A 55 -0.82 -3.33 -2.86
N VAL A 56 -1.06 -3.53 -1.56
CA VAL A 56 -0.47 -2.70 -0.49
C VAL A 56 1.05 -2.68 -0.60
N CYS A 57 1.69 -3.83 -0.72
CA CYS A 57 3.15 -3.88 -0.78
C CYS A 57 3.75 -3.25 -2.02
N LYS A 58 3.03 -3.38 -3.14
CA LYS A 58 3.42 -2.75 -4.40
C LYS A 58 3.30 -1.22 -4.33
N CYS A 59 2.26 -0.71 -3.68
CA CYS A 59 1.84 0.70 -3.79
C CYS A 59 1.97 1.52 -2.50
N CYS A 60 2.43 0.95 -1.38
CA CYS A 60 2.48 1.67 -0.09
C CYS A 60 3.29 2.97 -0.18
N SER A 61 4.33 2.99 -1.00
CA SER A 61 5.21 4.16 -1.20
C SER A 61 4.50 5.30 -1.93
N CYS A 62 3.49 4.97 -2.76
CA CYS A 62 2.66 5.96 -3.45
C CYS A 62 1.66 6.64 -2.52
N VAL A 63 1.26 5.96 -1.44
CA VAL A 63 0.36 6.51 -0.44
C VAL A 63 1.13 7.31 0.62
N GLY A 64 2.26 6.75 1.09
CA GLY A 64 3.16 7.41 2.03
C GLY A 64 3.90 6.42 2.93
N THR A 65 5.00 6.87 3.52
CA THR A 65 5.88 6.06 4.38
C THR A 65 5.13 5.37 5.52
N VAL A 66 4.14 6.06 6.13
CA VAL A 66 3.33 5.52 7.22
C VAL A 66 2.58 4.23 6.82
N MET A 67 2.11 4.15 5.56
CA MET A 67 1.46 2.93 5.07
C MET A 67 2.46 1.81 4.86
N CYS A 68 3.65 2.10 4.33
CA CYS A 68 4.70 1.10 4.18
C CYS A 68 5.16 0.54 5.52
N ASP A 69 5.34 1.39 6.53
CA ASP A 69 5.75 0.95 7.87
C ASP A 69 4.69 0.06 8.51
N TRP A 70 3.42 0.41 8.34
CA TRP A 70 2.31 -0.43 8.77
C TRP A 70 2.32 -1.79 8.05
N ALA A 71 2.42 -1.80 6.71
CA ALA A 71 2.41 -3.02 5.92
C ALA A 71 3.56 -3.98 6.30
N LYS A 72 4.75 -3.43 6.55
CA LYS A 72 5.93 -4.15 7.05
C LYS A 72 5.70 -4.74 8.45
N LYS A 73 5.10 -3.95 9.35
CA LYS A 73 4.74 -4.43 10.70
C LYS A 73 3.76 -5.61 10.66
N GLN A 74 2.85 -5.62 9.68
CA GLN A 74 1.91 -6.72 9.46
C GLN A 74 2.51 -7.90 8.69
N LYS A 75 3.77 -7.82 8.24
CA LYS A 75 4.46 -8.82 7.41
C LYS A 75 3.75 -9.11 6.09
N PHE A 76 3.08 -8.11 5.52
CA PHE A 76 2.58 -8.20 4.14
C PHE A 76 3.75 -8.08 3.16
N CYS A 77 4.68 -7.21 3.55
CA CYS A 77 5.99 -6.92 2.99
C CYS A 77 6.98 -6.87 4.19
#